data_AF-A0A7S2KT46-F1
#
_entry.id   AF-A0A7S2KT46-F1
#
_cell.length_a   1.000
_cell.length_b   1.000
_cell.length_c   1.000
_cell.angle_alpha   90.00
_cell.angle_beta   90.00
_cell.angle_gamma   90.00
#
_symmetry.space_group_name_H-M   'P 1'
#
loop_
_entity.id
_entity.type
_entity.pdbx_description
1 polymer ?
#
loop_
_entity_poly.entity_id
_entity_poly.type
_entity_poly.pdbx_seq_one_letter_code
_entity_poly.pdbx_strand_id
1 'polypeptide(L)'
;TRDYDLLATNLNFVLMTPLVMPRAWLLEVVLAVWSLACYLHSVIVFAHHPAEAHVRGCFVILVSLLVVKVKRNMERDQLAACLVETRQARLIEDLHNVLSHMLPAHLVEPMLFDPSRARADRVDIASVLFIEVAEFDEIAALLDAPEVVLFLNGLFCEIDALCARHAVTKVETIGAEYVCAVGVVPGEDGVAALNASAQGAFGSSC
;
A
#
# COMPACT_ATOMS: atom_id res chain seq x y z
N THR A 1 18.76 -19.13 -53.00
CA THR A 1 18.73 -17.99 -52.04
C THR A 1 17.49 -18.03 -51.17
N ARG A 2 16.29 -18.21 -51.74
CA ARG A 2 15.01 -18.26 -51.00
C ARG A 2 14.86 -19.37 -49.93
N ASP A 3 15.50 -20.54 -50.12
CA ASP A 3 15.39 -21.65 -49.16
C ASP A 3 16.25 -21.46 -47.89
N TYR A 4 17.34 -20.69 -47.98
CA TYR A 4 18.21 -20.40 -46.83
C TYR A 4 17.58 -19.34 -45.91
N ASP A 5 16.82 -18.38 -46.47
CA ASP A 5 16.11 -17.36 -45.70
C ASP A 5 14.96 -17.95 -44.87
N LEU A 6 14.28 -18.97 -45.41
CA LEU A 6 13.24 -19.74 -44.70
C LEU A 6 13.82 -20.57 -43.54
N LEU A 7 14.99 -21.18 -43.73
CA LEU A 7 15.69 -21.92 -42.69
C LEU A 7 16.21 -20.99 -41.58
N ALA A 8 16.77 -19.83 -41.95
CA ALA A 8 17.25 -18.83 -40.99
C ALA A 8 16.12 -18.22 -40.15
N THR A 9 14.96 -17.95 -40.75
CA THR A 9 13.80 -17.38 -40.03
C THR A 9 13.19 -18.39 -39.05
N ASN A 10 13.09 -19.66 -39.43
CA ASN A 10 12.64 -20.73 -38.54
C ASN A 10 13.62 -20.99 -37.39
N LEU A 11 14.92 -20.91 -37.64
CA LEU A 11 15.96 -21.13 -36.62
C LEU A 11 15.98 -20.00 -35.57
N ASN A 12 15.77 -18.74 -36.01
CA ASN A 12 15.72 -17.59 -35.11
C ASN A 12 14.46 -17.59 -34.21
N PHE A 13 13.34 -18.10 -34.73
CA PHE A 13 12.10 -18.27 -33.97
C PHE A 13 12.25 -19.33 -32.86
N VAL A 14 12.90 -20.46 -33.16
CA VAL A 14 13.18 -21.53 -32.18
C VAL A 14 14.10 -21.03 -31.07
N LEU A 15 15.12 -20.24 -31.39
CA LEU A 15 16.07 -19.69 -30.42
C LEU A 15 15.51 -18.59 -29.51
N MET A 16 14.45 -17.88 -29.94
CA MET A 16 13.82 -16.79 -29.15
C MET A 16 12.66 -17.24 -28.26
N THR A 17 12.09 -18.43 -28.51
CA THR A 17 11.02 -19.00 -27.67
C THR A 17 11.37 -19.19 -26.18
N PRO A 18 12.62 -19.52 -25.76
CA PRO A 18 12.95 -19.62 -24.34
C PRO A 18 13.06 -18.28 -23.61
N LEU A 19 13.09 -17.13 -24.32
CA LEU A 19 13.23 -15.80 -23.72
C LEU A 19 11.87 -15.14 -23.40
N VAL A 20 10.81 -15.52 -24.13
CA VAL A 20 9.47 -14.91 -24.03
C VAL A 20 8.48 -15.79 -23.26
N MET A 21 8.75 -17.10 -23.13
CA MET A 21 7.87 -18.01 -22.41
C MET A 21 8.29 -18.22 -20.95
N PRO A 22 7.32 -18.29 -20.01
CA PRO A 22 7.61 -18.73 -18.65
C PRO A 22 8.28 -20.11 -18.69
N ARG A 23 9.46 -20.22 -18.08
CA ARG A 23 10.23 -21.47 -17.88
C ARG A 23 9.39 -22.70 -17.46
N ALA A 24 8.23 -22.47 -16.83
CA ALA A 24 7.27 -23.49 -16.46
C ALA A 24 6.56 -24.16 -17.66
N TRP A 25 6.20 -23.39 -18.68
CA TRP A 25 5.46 -23.83 -19.89
C TRP A 25 6.34 -24.71 -20.79
N LEU A 26 7.60 -24.34 -20.97
CA LEU A 26 8.57 -25.13 -21.75
C LEU A 26 8.78 -26.52 -21.14
N LEU A 27 8.88 -26.60 -19.81
CA LEU A 27 8.98 -27.87 -19.09
C LEU A 27 7.73 -28.74 -19.25
N GLU A 28 6.53 -28.15 -19.29
CA GLU A 28 5.31 -28.91 -19.55
C GLU A 28 5.25 -29.48 -20.98
N VAL A 29 5.64 -28.67 -21.97
CA VAL A 29 5.70 -29.12 -23.37
C VAL A 29 6.74 -30.24 -23.53
N VAL A 30 7.93 -30.09 -22.91
CA VAL A 30 8.98 -31.11 -22.95
C VAL A 30 8.55 -32.40 -22.27
N LEU A 31 7.91 -32.34 -21.11
CA LEU A 31 7.39 -33.53 -20.40
C LEU A 31 6.28 -34.23 -21.19
N ALA A 32 5.39 -33.47 -21.83
CA ALA A 32 4.35 -34.02 -22.68
C ALA A 32 4.94 -34.74 -23.91
N VAL A 33 5.89 -34.11 -24.61
CA VAL A 33 6.59 -34.70 -25.76
C VAL A 33 7.37 -35.96 -25.34
N TRP A 34 8.03 -35.94 -24.19
CA TRP A 34 8.77 -37.09 -23.67
C TRP A 34 7.82 -38.25 -23.29
N SER A 35 6.68 -37.95 -22.67
CA SER A 35 5.67 -38.98 -22.34
C SER A 35 5.04 -39.62 -23.59
N LEU A 36 4.83 -38.83 -24.65
CA LEU A 36 4.33 -39.31 -25.94
C LEU A 36 5.37 -40.21 -26.62
N ALA A 37 6.65 -39.83 -26.57
CA ALA A 37 7.74 -40.65 -27.10
C ALA A 37 7.88 -41.98 -26.35
N CYS A 38 7.77 -41.99 -25.02
CA CYS A 38 7.75 -43.22 -24.22
C CYS A 38 6.52 -44.10 -24.53
N TYR A 39 5.35 -43.51 -24.75
CA TYR A 39 4.15 -44.23 -25.16
C TYR A 39 4.31 -44.88 -26.55
N LEU A 40 4.77 -44.13 -27.55
CA LEU A 40 5.05 -44.65 -28.88
C LEU A 40 6.10 -45.76 -28.86
N HIS A 41 7.17 -45.59 -28.07
CA HIS A 41 8.18 -46.63 -27.89
C HIS A 41 7.60 -47.91 -27.25
N SER A 42 6.72 -47.77 -26.25
CA SER A 42 6.05 -48.91 -25.62
C SER A 42 5.12 -49.67 -26.57
N VAL A 43 4.44 -48.97 -27.48
CA VAL A 43 3.56 -49.57 -28.50
C VAL A 43 4.36 -50.29 -29.59
N ILE A 44 5.50 -49.73 -30.01
CA ILE A 44 6.38 -50.33 -31.04
C ILE A 44 7.01 -51.63 -30.52
N VAL A 45 7.49 -51.66 -29.28
CA VAL A 45 8.16 -52.84 -28.69
C VAL A 45 7.19 -53.97 -28.36
N PHE A 46 5.95 -53.66 -27.96
CA PHE A 46 4.93 -54.64 -27.56
C PHE A 46 3.83 -54.85 -28.62
N ALA A 47 4.14 -54.65 -29.91
CA ALA A 47 3.19 -54.80 -31.02
C ALA A 47 2.51 -56.18 -31.11
N HIS A 48 3.09 -57.22 -30.50
CA HIS A 48 2.53 -58.58 -30.47
C HIS A 48 1.49 -58.84 -29.36
N HIS A 49 1.39 -57.99 -28.32
CA HIS A 49 0.40 -58.12 -27.23
C HIS A 49 -0.30 -56.77 -26.94
N PRO A 50 -1.39 -56.44 -27.67
CA PRO A 50 -1.99 -55.11 -27.65
C PRO A 50 -2.63 -54.75 -26.29
N ALA A 51 -3.16 -55.73 -25.55
CA ALA A 51 -3.85 -55.49 -24.29
C ALA A 51 -2.93 -54.92 -23.19
N GLU A 52 -1.70 -55.42 -23.08
CA GLU A 52 -0.75 -54.98 -22.06
C GLU A 52 -0.12 -53.62 -22.39
N ALA A 53 0.04 -53.33 -23.69
CA ALA A 53 0.54 -52.04 -24.17
C ALA A 53 -0.41 -50.88 -23.83
N HIS A 54 -1.73 -51.08 -23.97
CA HIS A 54 -2.72 -50.06 -23.63
C HIS A 54 -2.75 -49.72 -22.13
N VAL A 55 -2.69 -50.72 -21.25
CA VAL A 55 -2.72 -50.50 -19.79
C VAL A 55 -1.50 -49.70 -19.33
N ARG A 56 -0.31 -50.05 -19.84
CA ARG A 56 0.93 -49.33 -19.53
C ARG A 56 0.92 -47.89 -20.03
N GLY A 57 0.38 -47.66 -21.24
CA GLY A 57 0.24 -46.31 -21.79
C GLY A 57 -0.69 -45.40 -20.99
N CYS A 58 -1.85 -45.92 -20.58
CA CYS A 58 -2.79 -45.17 -19.72
C CYS A 58 -2.14 -44.77 -18.38
N PHE A 59 -1.32 -45.65 -17.80
CA PHE A 59 -0.60 -45.36 -16.55
C PHE A 59 0.42 -44.22 -16.72
N VAL A 60 1.21 -44.23 -17.80
CA VAL A 60 2.19 -43.17 -18.09
C VAL A 60 1.52 -41.81 -18.29
N ILE A 61 0.40 -41.77 -19.03
CA ILE A 61 -0.36 -40.54 -19.27
C ILE A 61 -0.95 -40.00 -17.96
N LEU A 62 -1.51 -40.86 -17.12
CA LEU A 62 -2.10 -40.47 -15.84
C LEU A 62 -1.05 -39.90 -14.87
N VAL A 63 0.13 -40.52 -14.78
CA VAL A 63 1.24 -40.03 -13.96
C VAL A 63 1.76 -38.68 -14.48
N SER A 64 1.90 -38.53 -15.80
CA SER A 64 2.31 -37.26 -16.43
C SER A 64 1.34 -36.11 -16.11
N LEU A 65 0.03 -36.35 -16.23
CA LEU A 65 -1.00 -35.37 -15.91
C LEU A 65 -1.01 -34.99 -14.41
N LEU A 66 -0.76 -35.95 -13.52
CA LEU A 66 -0.62 -35.69 -12.09
C LEU A 66 0.56 -34.77 -11.79
N VAL A 67 1.73 -35.03 -12.38
CA VAL A 67 2.94 -34.19 -12.21
C VAL A 67 2.68 -32.76 -12.68
N VAL A 68 2.08 -32.59 -13.86
CA VAL A 68 1.72 -31.27 -14.40
C VAL A 68 0.73 -30.55 -13.46
N LYS A 69 -0.29 -31.26 -12.96
CA LYS A 69 -1.31 -30.67 -12.09
C LYS A 69 -0.75 -30.26 -10.73
N VAL A 70 0.12 -31.07 -10.14
CA VAL A 70 0.83 -30.75 -8.88
C VAL A 70 1.74 -29.52 -9.07
N LYS A 71 2.49 -29.47 -10.18
CA LYS A 71 3.36 -28.33 -10.49
C LYS A 71 2.55 -27.04 -10.65
N ARG A 72 1.46 -27.07 -11.43
CA ARG A 72 0.56 -25.92 -11.59
C ARG A 72 -0.10 -25.51 -10.28
N ASN A 73 -0.44 -26.46 -9.40
CA ASN A 73 -1.01 -26.13 -8.10
C ASN A 73 0.00 -25.39 -7.23
N MET A 74 1.24 -25.90 -7.15
CA MET A 74 2.32 -25.24 -6.40
C MET A 74 2.60 -23.83 -6.92
N GLU A 75 2.65 -23.63 -8.25
CA GLU A 75 2.86 -22.30 -8.84
C GLU A 75 1.71 -21.35 -8.50
N ARG A 76 0.45 -21.82 -8.51
CA ARG A 76 -0.71 -21.03 -8.10
C ARG A 76 -0.68 -20.68 -6.62
N ASP A 77 -0.27 -21.62 -5.77
CA ASP A 77 -0.16 -21.41 -4.33
C ASP A 77 0.93 -20.38 -4.01
N GLN A 78 2.08 -20.43 -4.72
CA GLN A 78 3.15 -19.45 -4.62
C GLN A 78 2.71 -18.04 -5.06
N LEU A 79 1.99 -17.96 -6.19
CA LEU A 79 1.45 -16.69 -6.67
C LEU A 79 0.41 -16.12 -5.70
N ALA A 80 -0.46 -16.96 -5.15
CA ALA A 80 -1.47 -16.54 -4.17
C ALA A 80 -0.82 -16.00 -2.89
N ALA A 81 0.21 -16.66 -2.37
CA ALA A 81 0.95 -16.18 -1.19
C ALA A 81 1.59 -14.80 -1.43
N CYS A 82 2.31 -14.64 -2.55
CA CYS A 82 2.92 -13.36 -2.93
C CYS A 82 1.90 -12.23 -3.10
N LEU A 83 0.73 -12.53 -3.68
CA LEU A 83 -0.36 -11.55 -3.83
C LEU A 83 -0.93 -11.11 -2.47
N VAL A 84 -1.00 -12.00 -1.48
CA VAL A 84 -1.45 -11.65 -0.13
C VAL A 84 -0.43 -10.76 0.56
N GLU A 85 0.86 -11.10 0.49
CA GLU A 85 1.94 -10.29 1.08
C GLU A 85 1.98 -8.88 0.49
N THR A 86 1.91 -8.75 -0.84
CA THR A 86 1.91 -7.45 -1.52
C THR A 86 0.66 -6.61 -1.20
N ARG A 87 -0.51 -7.24 -1.05
CA ARG A 87 -1.73 -6.55 -0.59
C ARG A 87 -1.58 -6.03 0.83
N GLN A 88 -1.04 -6.85 1.74
CA GLN A 88 -0.84 -6.44 3.13
C GLN A 88 0.12 -5.26 3.22
N ALA A 89 1.22 -5.28 2.49
CA ALA A 89 2.17 -4.16 2.46
C ALA A 89 1.51 -2.85 2.00
N ARG A 90 0.72 -2.89 0.92
CA ARG A 90 -0.01 -1.69 0.43
C ARG A 90 -1.02 -1.18 1.44
N LEU A 91 -1.79 -2.06 2.07
CA LEU A 91 -2.79 -1.66 3.07
C LEU A 91 -2.14 -0.96 4.27
N ILE A 92 -0.98 -1.44 4.72
CA ILE A 92 -0.24 -0.83 5.82
C ILE A 92 0.30 0.55 5.41
N GLU A 93 0.83 0.66 4.18
CA GLU A 93 1.33 1.93 3.64
C GLU A 93 0.22 2.97 3.46
N ASP A 94 -0.91 2.57 2.87
CA ASP A 94 -2.09 3.43 2.69
C ASP A 94 -2.63 3.90 4.06
N LEU A 95 -2.74 2.99 5.02
CA LEU A 95 -3.17 3.32 6.38
C LEU A 95 -2.20 4.29 7.06
N HIS A 96 -0.89 4.04 6.96
CA HIS A 96 0.13 4.92 7.51
C HIS A 96 0.04 6.33 6.93
N ASN A 97 -0.11 6.45 5.60
CA ASN A 97 -0.26 7.73 4.91
C ASN A 97 -1.50 8.50 5.36
N VAL A 98 -2.63 7.83 5.59
CA VAL A 98 -3.84 8.50 6.09
C VAL A 98 -3.65 8.96 7.53
N LEU A 99 -3.13 8.08 8.39
CA LEU A 99 -2.93 8.38 9.81
C LEU A 99 -1.91 9.51 10.02
N SER A 100 -0.84 9.58 9.22
CA SER A 100 0.18 10.62 9.33
C SER A 100 -0.33 12.03 9.01
N HIS A 101 -1.41 12.15 8.25
CA HIS A 101 -2.04 13.45 7.96
C HIS A 101 -3.08 13.85 9.02
N MET A 102 -3.63 12.89 9.76
CA MET A 102 -4.71 13.13 10.74
C MET A 102 -4.20 13.17 12.18
N LEU A 103 -3.07 12.53 12.46
CA LEU A 103 -2.55 12.34 13.80
C LEU A 103 -1.07 12.77 13.89
N PRO A 104 -0.63 13.28 15.05
CA PRO A 104 0.77 13.47 15.34
C PRO A 104 1.59 12.17 15.18
N ALA A 105 2.81 12.27 14.66
CA ALA A 105 3.67 11.12 14.37
C ALA A 105 3.86 10.16 15.56
N HIS A 106 3.92 10.69 16.79
CA HIS A 106 4.10 9.89 18.01
C HIS A 106 2.90 8.99 18.35
N LEU A 107 1.72 9.22 17.77
CA LEU A 107 0.53 8.39 17.95
C LEU A 107 0.34 7.36 16.83
N VAL A 108 0.96 7.55 15.66
CA VAL A 108 0.76 6.68 14.50
C VAL A 108 1.32 5.28 14.75
N GLU A 109 2.57 5.15 15.20
CA GLU A 109 3.17 3.83 15.43
C GLU A 109 2.41 3.03 16.50
N PRO A 110 2.11 3.57 17.69
CA PRO A 110 1.36 2.82 18.70
C PRO A 110 -0.02 2.36 18.22
N MET A 111 -0.72 3.17 17.41
CA MET A 111 -2.03 2.79 16.86
C MET A 111 -1.93 1.70 15.79
N LEU A 112 -0.83 1.62 15.04
CA LEU A 112 -0.60 0.52 14.09
C LEU A 112 -0.35 -0.82 14.81
N PHE A 113 0.27 -0.80 15.99
CA PHE A 113 0.53 -2.01 16.78
C PHE A 113 -0.70 -2.51 17.55
N ASP A 114 -1.53 -1.61 18.09
CA ASP A 114 -2.73 -1.96 18.85
C ASP A 114 -3.90 -1.03 18.51
N PRO A 115 -4.65 -1.30 17.42
CA PRO A 115 -5.75 -0.44 16.99
C PRO A 115 -6.98 -0.51 17.91
N SER A 116 -7.04 -1.51 18.81
CA SER A 116 -8.20 -1.75 19.68
C SER A 116 -8.14 -0.98 21.00
N ARG A 117 -6.97 -0.44 21.33
CA ARG A 117 -6.71 0.22 22.61
C ARG A 117 -6.85 1.73 22.46
N ALA A 118 -7.88 2.29 23.09
CA ALA A 118 -7.96 3.73 23.29
C ALA A 118 -6.76 4.21 24.11
N ARG A 119 -5.93 5.07 23.51
CA ARG A 119 -4.73 5.61 24.14
C ARG A 119 -5.07 6.96 24.77
N ALA A 120 -4.94 7.04 26.09
CA ALA A 120 -5.02 8.28 26.84
C ALA A 120 -3.71 8.43 27.62
N ASP A 121 -2.77 9.15 27.03
CA ASP A 121 -1.49 9.44 27.67
C ASP A 121 -1.67 10.63 28.61
N ARG A 122 -1.04 10.55 29.80
CA ARG A 122 -1.09 11.63 30.79
C ARG A 122 -0.03 12.67 30.42
N VAL A 123 -0.45 13.93 30.35
CA VAL A 123 0.43 15.08 30.17
C VAL A 123 0.48 15.85 31.49
N ASP A 124 1.69 16.01 32.06
CA ASP A 124 1.84 16.64 33.38
C ASP A 124 1.78 18.17 33.32
N ILE A 125 2.26 18.78 32.22
CA ILE A 125 2.23 20.23 32.02
C ILE A 125 1.78 20.50 30.59
N ALA A 126 0.63 21.15 30.46
CA ALA A 126 0.11 21.64 29.18
C ALA A 126 -0.61 22.97 29.35
N SER A 127 -0.59 23.79 28.31
CA SER A 127 -1.39 25.01 28.19
C SER A 127 -2.29 24.90 26.97
N VAL A 128 -3.56 25.28 27.10
CA VAL A 128 -4.55 25.29 26.01
C VAL A 128 -4.99 26.71 25.76
N LEU A 129 -5.05 27.11 24.50
CA LEU A 129 -5.50 28.42 24.04
C LEU A 129 -6.73 28.25 23.15
N PHE A 130 -7.75 29.05 23.45
CA PHE A 130 -8.97 29.20 22.67
C PHE A 130 -8.96 30.57 22.02
N ILE A 131 -9.13 30.63 20.70
CA ILE A 131 -9.14 31.86 19.91
C ILE A 131 -10.46 31.90 19.15
N GLU A 132 -11.29 32.91 19.42
CA GLU A 132 -12.55 33.12 18.72
C GLU A 132 -12.47 34.38 17.86
N VAL A 133 -13.06 34.34 16.67
CA VAL A 133 -13.19 35.53 15.83
C VAL A 133 -14.30 36.43 16.37
N ALA A 134 -13.92 37.63 16.79
CA ALA A 134 -14.88 38.62 17.26
C ALA A 134 -15.87 39.02 16.14
N GLU A 135 -17.13 39.20 16.51
CA GLU A 135 -18.22 39.61 15.61
C GLU A 135 -18.37 38.72 14.35
N PHE A 136 -18.01 37.42 14.42
CA PHE A 136 -18.08 36.51 13.28
C PHE A 136 -19.47 36.41 12.65
N ASP A 137 -20.54 36.44 13.46
CA ASP A 137 -21.92 36.37 12.97
C ASP A 137 -22.27 37.55 12.05
N GLU A 138 -21.73 38.73 12.32
CA GLU A 138 -21.94 39.91 11.47
C GLU A 138 -21.19 39.77 10.16
N ILE A 139 -19.92 39.32 10.22
CA ILE A 139 -19.08 39.06 9.04
C ILE A 139 -19.72 38.00 8.15
N ALA A 140 -20.23 36.91 8.74
CA ALA A 140 -20.89 35.82 8.04
C ALA A 140 -22.24 36.24 7.41
N ALA A 141 -22.92 37.24 7.99
CA ALA A 141 -24.14 37.81 7.42
C ALA A 141 -23.88 38.75 6.23
N LEU A 142 -22.68 39.33 6.13
CA LEU A 142 -22.27 40.27 5.08
C LEU A 142 -21.68 39.60 3.84
N LEU A 143 -21.13 38.38 4.00
CA LEU A 143 -20.38 37.67 2.97
C LEU A 143 -21.16 36.48 2.40
N ASP A 144 -20.90 36.15 1.14
CA ASP A 144 -21.41 34.90 0.55
C ASP A 144 -20.64 33.70 1.13
N ALA A 145 -21.30 32.53 1.17
CA ALA A 145 -20.71 31.29 1.72
C ALA A 145 -19.26 30.98 1.26
N PRO A 146 -18.89 31.06 -0.04
CA PRO A 146 -17.51 30.85 -0.46
C PRO A 146 -16.53 31.91 0.06
N GLU A 147 -16.98 33.15 0.24
CA GLU A 147 -16.16 34.25 0.74
C GLU A 147 -15.85 34.10 2.23
N VAL A 148 -16.83 33.64 3.02
CA VAL A 148 -16.63 33.29 4.44
C VAL A 148 -15.58 32.20 4.59
N VAL A 149 -15.65 31.15 3.76
CA VAL A 149 -14.68 30.04 3.79
C VAL A 149 -13.28 30.54 3.42
N LEU A 150 -13.16 31.41 2.42
CA LEU A 150 -11.88 32.01 2.03
C LEU A 150 -11.30 32.89 3.15
N PHE A 151 -12.14 33.68 3.81
CA PHE A 151 -11.76 34.51 4.95
C PHE A 151 -11.20 33.66 6.11
N LEU A 152 -11.96 32.64 6.54
CA LEU A 152 -11.54 31.74 7.60
C LEU A 152 -10.26 30.98 7.25
N ASN A 153 -10.15 30.50 6.00
CA ASN A 153 -8.95 29.81 5.55
C ASN A 153 -7.72 30.73 5.60
N GLY A 154 -7.84 31.99 5.17
CA GLY A 154 -6.77 32.97 5.28
C GLY A 154 -6.32 33.19 6.73
N LEU A 155 -7.27 33.46 7.62
CA LEU A 155 -6.99 33.67 9.05
C LEU A 155 -6.34 32.44 9.68
N PHE A 156 -6.90 31.25 9.48
CA PHE A 156 -6.37 30.01 10.06
C PHE A 156 -4.99 29.66 9.49
N CYS A 157 -4.70 29.95 8.22
CA CYS A 157 -3.35 29.79 7.68
C CYS A 157 -2.32 30.69 8.39
N GLU A 158 -2.68 31.93 8.75
CA GLU A 158 -1.79 32.83 9.50
C GLU A 158 -1.53 32.33 10.92
N ILE A 159 -2.57 31.85 11.59
CA ILE A 159 -2.47 31.24 12.92
C ILE A 159 -1.64 29.95 12.86
N ASP A 160 -1.87 29.10 11.87
CA ASP A 160 -1.08 27.86 11.66
C ASP A 160 0.42 28.18 11.47
N ALA A 161 0.73 29.25 10.74
CA ALA A 161 2.12 29.70 10.56
C ALA A 161 2.74 30.24 11.86
N LEU A 162 1.97 30.87 12.74
CA LEU A 162 2.40 31.27 14.08
C LEU A 162 2.64 30.03 14.96
N CYS A 163 1.70 29.08 14.96
CA CYS A 163 1.81 27.84 15.72
C CYS A 163 3.07 27.06 15.37
N ALA A 164 3.38 26.93 14.07
CA ALA A 164 4.58 26.26 13.59
C ALA A 164 5.88 26.94 14.08
N ARG A 165 5.91 28.26 14.25
CA ARG A 165 7.09 28.99 14.75
C ARG A 165 7.30 28.87 16.25
N HIS A 166 6.21 28.71 17.01
CA HIS A 166 6.23 28.71 18.47
C HIS A 166 6.12 27.30 19.09
N ALA A 167 6.26 26.24 18.28
CA ALA A 167 6.06 24.86 18.71
C ALA A 167 4.72 24.68 19.45
N VAL A 168 3.66 25.26 18.88
CA VAL A 168 2.29 25.14 19.36
C VAL A 168 1.58 24.13 18.47
N THR A 169 0.96 23.13 19.07
CA THR A 169 0.20 22.10 18.36
C THR A 169 -1.22 22.58 18.13
N LYS A 170 -1.67 22.62 16.87
CA LYS A 170 -3.09 22.78 16.53
C LYS A 170 -3.87 21.54 16.98
N VAL A 171 -4.96 21.73 17.71
CA VAL A 171 -5.83 20.62 18.16
C VAL A 171 -6.99 20.48 17.20
N GLU A 172 -7.82 21.50 17.10
CA GLU A 172 -9.02 21.48 16.26
C GLU A 172 -9.53 22.90 15.98
N THR A 173 -10.50 22.99 15.07
CA THR A 173 -11.26 24.21 14.79
C THR A 173 -12.74 23.89 14.86
N ILE A 174 -13.51 24.70 15.59
CA ILE A 174 -14.95 24.53 15.76
C ILE A 174 -15.63 25.81 15.25
N GLY A 175 -16.09 25.79 14.00
CA GLY A 175 -16.66 26.98 13.38
C GLY A 175 -15.61 28.10 13.25
N ALA A 176 -15.85 29.22 13.95
CA ALA A 176 -14.94 30.37 14.01
C ALA A 176 -13.97 30.33 15.20
N GLU A 177 -14.01 29.26 16.01
CA GLU A 177 -13.10 29.04 17.13
C GLU A 177 -11.92 28.16 16.69
N TYR A 178 -10.72 28.55 17.11
CA TYR A 178 -9.47 27.86 16.88
C TYR A 178 -8.87 27.42 18.21
N VAL A 179 -8.56 26.12 18.33
CA VAL A 179 -8.04 25.52 19.55
C VAL A 179 -6.63 25.01 19.31
N CYS A 180 -5.70 25.45 20.16
CA CYS A 180 -4.32 24.98 20.13
C CYS A 180 -3.78 24.75 21.53
N ALA A 181 -2.74 23.91 21.62
CA ALA A 181 -2.17 23.51 22.88
C ALA A 181 -0.64 23.41 22.80
N VAL A 182 -0.01 23.54 23.96
CA VAL A 182 1.45 23.54 24.12
C VAL A 182 1.82 22.53 25.18
N GLY A 183 2.90 21.78 24.95
CA GLY A 183 3.38 20.74 25.86
C GLY A 183 2.59 19.43 25.77
N VAL A 184 1.71 19.29 24.77
CA VAL A 184 0.91 18.06 24.54
C VAL A 184 1.69 17.02 23.75
N VAL A 185 2.61 17.44 22.87
CA VAL A 185 3.46 16.54 22.09
C VAL A 185 4.77 16.31 22.85
N PRO A 186 5.17 15.04 23.07
CA PRO A 186 6.42 14.73 23.76
C PRO A 186 7.65 15.22 22.98
N GLY A 187 8.54 15.95 23.65
CA GLY A 187 9.77 16.51 23.06
C GLY A 187 9.68 17.97 22.62
N GLU A 188 8.51 18.60 22.74
CA GLU A 188 8.34 20.03 22.51
C GLU A 188 8.40 20.80 23.85
N ASP A 189 9.52 21.48 24.14
CA ASP A 189 9.68 22.37 25.31
C ASP A 189 8.91 23.70 25.16
N GLY A 190 7.71 23.67 24.55
CA GLY A 190 6.98 24.85 24.10
C GLY A 190 6.45 25.74 25.23
N VAL A 191 6.35 25.23 26.46
CA VAL A 191 5.78 25.97 27.61
C VAL A 191 6.60 27.22 27.95
N ALA A 192 7.92 27.18 27.71
CA ALA A 192 8.80 28.35 27.89
C ALA A 192 8.58 29.42 26.80
N ALA A 193 8.25 29.03 25.57
CA ALA A 193 8.07 29.94 24.44
C ALA A 193 6.74 30.70 24.50
N LEU A 194 5.67 30.06 24.98
CA LEU A 194 4.34 30.68 25.03
C LEU A 194 4.28 31.89 26.00
N ASN A 195 4.96 31.80 27.14
CA ASN A 195 5.03 32.87 28.13
C ASN A 195 5.69 34.15 27.58
N ALA A 196 6.63 34.01 26.64
CA ALA A 196 7.28 35.14 25.99
C ALA A 196 6.39 35.77 24.89
N SER A 197 5.62 34.96 24.18
CA SER A 197 4.79 35.42 23.05
C SER A 197 3.46 36.06 23.46
N ALA A 198 2.81 35.55 24.51
CA ALA A 198 1.56 36.12 25.02
C ALA A 198 1.75 37.57 25.53
N GLN A 199 2.93 37.89 26.08
CA GLN A 199 3.27 39.24 26.52
C GLN A 199 3.53 40.23 25.36
N GLY A 200 3.90 39.73 24.17
CA GLY A 200 4.17 40.57 22.99
C GLY A 200 2.95 40.84 22.11
N ALA A 201 1.97 39.94 22.06
CA ALA A 201 0.84 40.02 21.12
C ALA A 201 -0.45 40.62 21.73
N PHE A 202 -0.66 40.51 23.05
CA PHE A 202 -1.91 40.93 23.71
C PHE A 202 -1.76 42.17 24.61
N GLY A 203 -0.59 42.82 24.61
CA GLY A 203 -0.28 43.96 25.48
C GLY A 203 -0.63 45.36 24.95
N SER A 204 -1.32 45.51 23.82
CA SER A 204 -1.52 46.82 23.17
C SER A 204 -2.96 47.20 22.85
N SER A 205 -3.97 46.64 23.51
CA SER A 205 -5.34 47.17 23.49
C SER A 205 -6.16 46.65 24.67
N CYS A 206 -6.01 47.32 25.81
CA CYS A 206 -7.04 47.54 26.84
C CYS A 206 -6.81 48.95 27.39
#